data_AF-A0A2U9S3N7-F1
#
_entry.id   AF-A0A2U9S3N7-F1
#
_cell.length_a   1.000
_cell.length_b   1.000
_cell.length_c   1.000
_cell.angle_alpha   90.00
_cell.angle_beta   90.00
_cell.angle_gamma   90.00
#
_symmetry.space_group_name_H-M   'P 1'
#
loop_
_entity.id
_entity.type
_entity.pdbx_description
1 polymer ?
#
loop_
_entity_poly.entity_id
_entity_poly.type
_entity_poly.pdbx_seq_one_letter_code
_entity_poly.pdbx_strand_id
1 'polypeptide(L)'
;MPLEDEAALCSIEILAEAVEMAFVPGILELRTLRDALREARRTRSSAAVRLAYSAFSRVDPEFRNRISHHALTLATLRRRSGGRMPAGTPVSERSSGRGIDGPRRA
;
A
#
# COMPACT_ATOMS: atom_id res chain seq x y z
N MET A 1 6.76 1.38 -20.53
CA MET A 1 5.73 2.37 -20.18
C MET A 1 5.97 2.86 -18.76
N PRO A 2 6.13 4.18 -18.57
CA PRO A 2 6.24 4.78 -17.24
C PRO A 2 4.93 4.63 -16.46
N LEU A 3 5.03 4.63 -15.13
CA LEU A 3 3.92 4.65 -14.18
C LEU A 3 3.58 6.10 -13.87
N GLU A 4 2.37 6.50 -14.24
CA GLU A 4 1.84 7.85 -14.03
C GLU A 4 0.80 7.91 -12.91
N ASP A 5 0.42 6.76 -12.34
CA ASP A 5 -0.49 6.70 -11.21
C ASP A 5 0.21 7.16 -9.92
N GLU A 6 -0.13 8.36 -9.47
CA GLU A 6 0.38 8.98 -8.25
C GLU A 6 0.09 8.13 -6.99
N ALA A 7 -1.02 7.40 -6.96
CA ALA A 7 -1.33 6.50 -5.84
C ALA A 7 -0.37 5.30 -5.81
N ALA A 8 -0.04 4.75 -6.98
CA ALA A 8 0.96 3.69 -7.12
C ALA A 8 2.36 4.20 -6.77
N LEU A 9 2.74 5.39 -7.22
CA LEU A 9 4.03 6.01 -6.87
C LEU A 9 4.16 6.23 -5.35
N CYS A 10 3.13 6.78 -4.71
CA CYS A 10 3.08 6.94 -3.26
C CYS A 10 3.20 5.58 -2.53
N SER A 11 2.52 4.54 -3.04
CA SER A 11 2.61 3.18 -2.50
C SER A 11 4.03 2.61 -2.59
N ILE A 12 4.72 2.82 -3.72
CA ILE A 12 6.11 2.38 -3.90
C ILE A 12 7.05 3.12 -2.94
N GLU A 13 6.83 4.41 -2.70
CA GLU A 13 7.62 5.16 -1.72
C GLU A 13 7.45 4.63 -0.30
N ILE A 14 6.21 4.38 0.11
CA ILE A 14 5.89 3.81 1.43
C ILE A 14 6.55 2.44 1.58
N LEU A 15 6.46 1.59 0.56
CA LEU A 15 7.07 0.26 0.57
C LEU A 15 8.60 0.32 0.62
N ALA A 16 9.22 1.22 -0.15
CA ALA A 16 10.66 1.39 -0.12
C ALA A 16 11.14 1.81 1.29
N GLU A 17 10.46 2.77 1.91
CA GLU A 17 10.78 3.22 3.27
C GLU A 17 10.57 2.11 4.30
N ALA A 18 9.48 1.35 4.20
CA ALA A 18 9.23 0.19 5.06
C ALA A 18 10.31 -0.90 4.96
N VAL A 19 10.83 -1.13 3.75
CA VAL A 19 11.94 -2.08 3.53
C VAL A 19 13.23 -1.59 4.16
N GLU A 20 13.54 -0.29 4.10
CA GLU A 20 14.71 0.26 4.79
C GLU A 20 14.61 0.10 6.31
N MET A 21 13.42 0.29 6.89
CA MET A 21 13.20 0.10 8.33
C MET A 21 13.35 -1.36 8.79
N ALA A 22 12.98 -2.31 7.93
CA ALA A 22 13.10 -3.75 8.20
C ALA A 22 14.43 -4.36 7.72
N PHE A 23 15.32 -3.54 7.12
CA PHE A 23 16.51 -4.03 6.46
C PHE A 23 17.50 -4.65 7.44
N VAL A 24 17.99 -5.86 7.12
CA VAL A 24 19.03 -6.54 7.87
C VAL A 24 20.25 -6.75 6.96
N PRO A 25 21.43 -6.20 7.31
CA PRO A 25 22.65 -6.43 6.56
C PRO A 25 22.97 -7.93 6.47
N GLY A 26 23.39 -8.37 5.27
CA GLY A 26 23.74 -9.78 5.01
C GLY A 26 22.64 -10.62 4.38
N ILE A 27 21.39 -10.15 4.36
CA ILE A 27 20.29 -10.87 3.70
C ILE A 27 20.18 -10.41 2.24
N LEU A 28 20.49 -11.32 1.31
CA LEU A 28 20.55 -11.02 -0.11
C LEU A 28 19.18 -10.61 -0.66
N GLU A 29 18.12 -11.32 -0.28
CA GLU A 29 16.75 -11.10 -0.75
C GLU A 29 16.26 -9.69 -0.37
N LEU A 30 16.58 -9.24 0.85
CA LEU A 30 16.26 -7.88 1.31
C LEU A 30 17.06 -6.83 0.54
N ARG A 31 18.34 -7.10 0.25
CA ARG A 31 19.16 -6.21 -0.58
C ARG A 31 18.59 -6.10 -1.99
N THR A 32 18.25 -7.22 -2.61
CA THR A 32 17.65 -7.26 -3.95
C THR A 32 16.30 -6.55 -3.99
N LEU A 33 15.43 -6.77 -2.99
CA LEU A 33 14.16 -6.06 -2.88
C LEU A 33 14.35 -4.55 -2.76
N ARG A 34 15.26 -4.13 -1.87
CA ARG A 34 15.57 -2.71 -1.66
C ARG A 34 16.07 -2.05 -2.94
N ASP A 35 17.02 -2.67 -3.61
CA ASP A 35 17.61 -2.12 -4.83
C ASP A 35 16.58 -2.08 -5.97
N ALA A 36 15.72 -3.09 -6.09
CA ALA A 36 14.62 -3.11 -7.06
C ALA A 36 13.56 -2.01 -6.77
N LEU A 37 13.21 -1.77 -5.50
CA LEU A 37 12.30 -0.70 -5.12
C LEU A 37 12.90 0.69 -5.35
N ARG A 38 14.19 0.89 -5.08
CA ARG A 38 14.91 2.13 -5.39
C ARG A 38 14.90 2.41 -6.89
N GLU A 39 15.14 1.38 -7.71
CA GLU A 39 15.10 1.50 -9.16
C GLU A 39 13.69 1.80 -9.67
N ALA A 40 12.67 1.14 -9.11
CA ALA A 40 11.27 1.42 -9.44
C ALA A 40 10.87 2.86 -9.12
N ARG A 41 11.34 3.42 -7.99
CA ARG A 41 11.14 4.84 -7.66
C ARG A 41 11.84 5.79 -8.62
N ARG A 42 13.09 5.49 -8.95
CA ARG A 42 13.93 6.33 -9.81
C ARG A 42 13.39 6.40 -11.24
N THR A 43 13.02 5.24 -11.79
CA THR A 43 12.63 5.13 -13.20
C THR A 43 11.13 5.24 -13.44
N ARG A 44 10.32 5.08 -12.38
CA ARG A 44 8.86 4.93 -12.47
C ARG A 44 8.47 3.84 -13.47
N SER A 45 9.31 2.81 -13.64
CA SER A 45 9.08 1.78 -14.65
C SER A 45 8.17 0.68 -14.13
N SER A 46 7.11 0.38 -14.87
CA SER A 46 6.25 -0.79 -14.62
C SER A 46 7.04 -2.11 -14.62
N ALA A 47 8.09 -2.21 -15.44
CA ALA A 47 8.98 -3.37 -15.43
C ALA A 47 9.77 -3.46 -14.11
N ALA A 48 10.29 -2.34 -13.60
CA ALA A 48 10.98 -2.29 -12.32
C ALA A 48 10.06 -2.65 -11.15
N VAL A 49 8.79 -2.25 -11.19
CA VAL A 49 7.79 -2.67 -10.19
C VAL A 49 7.55 -4.18 -10.22
N ARG A 50 7.45 -4.80 -11.39
CA ARG A 50 7.31 -6.26 -11.49
C ARG A 50 8.54 -6.99 -10.95
N LEU A 51 9.73 -6.42 -11.16
CA LEU A 51 10.97 -6.95 -10.57
C LEU A 51 10.95 -6.83 -9.04
N ALA A 52 10.57 -5.67 -8.50
CA ALA A 52 10.41 -5.47 -7.06
C ALA A 52 9.39 -6.44 -6.45
N TYR A 53 8.25 -6.66 -7.10
CA TYR A 53 7.26 -7.65 -6.69
C TYR A 53 7.86 -9.06 -6.67
N SER A 54 8.55 -9.45 -7.74
CA SER A 54 9.20 -10.77 -7.83
C SER A 54 10.29 -10.96 -6.76
N ALA A 55 11.01 -9.89 -6.40
CA ALA A 55 11.98 -9.92 -5.31
C ALA A 55 11.26 -10.06 -3.95
N PHE A 56 10.17 -9.32 -3.73
CA PHE A 56 9.37 -9.40 -2.51
C PHE A 56 8.82 -10.80 -2.27
N SER A 57 8.34 -11.49 -3.31
CA SER A 57 7.82 -12.85 -3.19
C SER A 57 8.84 -13.89 -2.70
N ARG A 58 10.15 -13.60 -2.84
CA ARG A 58 11.25 -14.46 -2.40
C ARG A 58 11.75 -14.14 -0.99
N VAL A 59 11.33 -13.01 -0.42
CA VAL A 59 11.70 -12.63 0.94
C VAL A 59 10.99 -13.57 1.92
N ASP A 60 11.71 -13.94 2.98
CA ASP A 60 11.18 -14.77 4.06
C ASP A 60 9.84 -14.21 4.61
N PRO A 61 8.85 -15.07 4.92
CA PRO A 61 7.57 -14.65 5.49
C PRO A 61 7.68 -13.71 6.70
N GLU A 62 8.65 -13.90 7.59
CA GLU A 62 8.81 -13.07 8.78
C GLU A 62 9.16 -11.62 8.40
N PHE A 63 10.12 -11.44 7.50
CA PHE A 63 10.48 -10.11 7.00
C PHE A 63 9.34 -9.48 6.21
N ARG A 64 8.59 -10.26 5.41
CA ARG A 64 7.40 -9.74 4.70
C ARG A 64 6.34 -9.23 5.67
N ASN A 65 6.11 -9.91 6.78
CA ASN A 65 5.18 -9.46 7.82
C ASN A 65 5.65 -8.14 8.45
N ARG A 66 6.94 -8.04 8.79
CA ARG A 66 7.53 -6.80 9.33
C ARG A 66 7.45 -5.63 8.35
N ILE A 67 7.81 -5.85 7.09
CA ILE A 67 7.72 -4.85 6.02
C ILE A 67 6.26 -4.38 5.86
N SER A 68 5.31 -5.31 5.84
CA SER A 68 3.88 -4.98 5.72
C SER A 68 3.38 -4.14 6.91
N HIS A 69 3.83 -4.48 8.12
CA HIS A 69 3.50 -3.73 9.33
C HIS A 69 4.03 -2.28 9.27
N HIS A 70 5.30 -2.11 8.88
CA HIS A 70 5.89 -0.77 8.71
C HIS A 70 5.19 0.02 7.60
N ALA A 71 4.91 -0.60 6.45
CA ALA A 71 4.21 0.05 5.34
C ALA A 71 2.81 0.53 5.75
N LEU A 72 2.03 -0.29 6.45
CA LEU A 72 0.71 0.10 6.94
C LEU A 72 0.78 1.25 7.96
N THR A 73 1.77 1.23 8.84
CA THR A 73 2.01 2.28 9.83
C THR A 73 2.35 3.60 9.15
N LEU A 74 3.27 3.59 8.19
CA LEU A 74 3.65 4.75 7.39
C LEU A 74 2.48 5.30 6.57
N ALA A 75 1.71 4.44 5.91
CA ALA A 75 0.52 4.84 5.15
C ALA A 75 -0.53 5.51 6.07
N THR A 76 -0.73 4.96 7.27
CA THR A 76 -1.65 5.52 8.26
C THR A 76 -1.17 6.88 8.76
N LEU A 77 0.13 7.02 9.03
CA LEU A 77 0.73 8.29 9.44
C LEU A 77 0.59 9.36 8.35
N ARG A 78 0.95 9.03 7.10
CA ARG A 78 0.82 9.94 5.95
C ARG A 78 -0.64 10.36 5.72
N ARG A 79 -1.61 9.45 5.89
CA ARG A 79 -3.04 9.79 5.82
C ARG A 79 -3.45 10.80 6.90
N ARG A 80 -2.93 10.65 8.12
CA ARG A 80 -3.24 11.54 9.25
C ARG A 80 -2.58 12.92 9.09
N SER A 81 -1.32 12.96 8.64
CA SER A 81 -0.56 14.20 8.44
C SER A 81 -0.96 14.95 7.18
N GLY A 82 -1.38 14.25 6.13
CA GLY A 82 -1.73 14.82 4.83
C GLY A 82 -3.16 15.33 4.69
N GLY A 83 -3.94 15.43 5.77
CA GLY A 83 -5.25 16.10 5.80
C GLY A 83 -6.17 15.80 4.60
N ARG A 84 -6.91 14.70 4.66
CA ARG A 84 -8.07 14.38 3.78
C ARG A 84 -7.77 14.49 2.27
N MET A 85 -7.18 13.44 1.70
CA MET A 85 -7.52 13.06 0.33
C MET A 85 -8.75 12.13 0.40
N PRO A 86 -9.88 12.44 -0.26
CA PRO A 86 -11.05 11.58 -0.26
C PRO A 86 -10.74 10.36 -1.15
N ALA A 87 -10.18 9.32 -0.54
CA ALA A 87 -10.26 7.99 -1.13
C ALA A 87 -11.75 7.63 -1.18
N GLY A 88 -12.21 7.26 -2.37
CA GLY A 88 -13.60 7.11 -2.76
C GLY A 88 -14.52 6.53 -1.69
N THR A 89 -15.73 7.08 -1.67
CA THR A 89 -16.95 6.58 -1.05
C THR A 89 -16.89 5.07 -0.80
N PRO A 90 -16.96 4.58 0.45
CA PRO A 90 -17.41 3.22 0.65
C PRO A 90 -18.90 3.24 0.28
N VAL A 91 -19.23 2.75 -0.92
CA VAL A 91 -20.57 2.28 -1.22
C VAL A 91 -20.85 1.16 -0.23
N SER A 92 -21.45 1.53 0.90
CA SER A 92 -22.15 0.60 1.76
C SER A 92 -23.59 0.60 1.28
N GLU A 93 -23.82 -0.11 0.16
CA GLU A 93 -25.14 -0.59 -0.19
C GLU A 93 -25.57 -1.58 0.90
N ARG A 94 -26.14 -1.07 1.99
CA ARG A 94 -27.12 -1.82 2.76
C ARG A 94 -28.50 -1.51 2.22
N SER A 95 -28.77 -2.12 1.07
CA SER A 95 -30.11 -2.57 0.74
C SER A 95 -30.56 -3.55 1.81
N SER A 96 -31.47 -3.12 2.66
CA SER A 96 -32.49 -3.98 3.26
C SER A 96 -33.65 -3.08 3.64
N GLY A 97 -34.61 -3.01 2.71
CA GLY A 97 -35.88 -2.36 2.94
C GLY A 97 -36.54 -2.92 4.19
N ARG A 98 -36.98 -2.02 5.06
CA ARG A 98 -37.98 -2.33 6.06
C ARG A 98 -39.11 -1.34 5.87
N GLY A 99 -39.99 -1.68 4.93
CA GLY A 99 -41.34 -1.17 4.95
C GLY A 99 -42.05 -1.69 6.19
N ILE A 100 -42.65 -0.76 6.93
CA ILE A 100 -43.92 -0.87 7.66
C ILE A 100 -44.32 0.60 7.89
N ASP A 101 -45.12 1.17 6.99
CA ASP A 101 -46.59 1.26 7.08
C ASP A 101 -47.06 1.87 8.43
N GLY A 102 -47.82 2.97 8.34
CA GLY A 102 -48.30 3.79 9.47
C GLY A 102 -49.44 3.12 10.26
N PRO A 103 -50.32 3.87 10.99
CA PRO A 103 -50.85 5.16 10.59
C PRO A 103 -50.88 6.25 11.70
N ARG A 104 -51.34 7.42 11.26
CA ARG A 104 -51.44 8.71 11.95
C ARG A 104 -52.55 8.75 13.00
N ARG A 105 -52.36 9.68 13.94
CA ARG A 105 -53.29 10.19 14.98
C ARG A 105 -54.75 10.32 14.54
N ALA A 106 -55.64 10.14 15.52
CA ALA A 106 -56.66 11.12 15.89
C ALA A 106 -56.65 11.26 17.42
#